data_AF-A0A2I8VIL1-F1
#
_entry.id   AF-A0A2I8VIL1-F1
#
_cell.length_a   1.000
_cell.length_b   1.000
_cell.length_c   1.000
_cell.angle_alpha   90.00
_cell.angle_beta   90.00
_cell.angle_gamma   90.00
#
_symmetry.space_group_name_H-M   'P 1'
#
loop_
_entity.id
_entity.type
_entity.pdbx_description
1 polymer ?
#
loop_
_entity_poly.entity_id
_entity_poly.type
_entity_poly.pdbx_seq_one_letter_code
_entity_poly.pdbx_strand_id
1 'polypeptide(L)'
;MRTPWPTKVRREWAALTGGPVSFSWWLLRALFRTAFTVAVFGLMGFLYFDPPVLQAVADGAASPLSLLVVVFTTPAFAGFLALVAVLAFVMPFLPDRDPHA
;
A
#
# COMPACT_ATOMS: atom_id res chain seq x y z
N MET A 1 -9.54 0.99 -26.44
CA MET A 1 -10.54 0.13 -25.78
C MET A 1 -9.99 -0.28 -24.42
N ARG A 2 -10.73 -0.07 -23.31
CA ARG A 2 -10.29 -0.56 -22.00
C ARG A 2 -10.40 -2.08 -21.96
N THR A 3 -9.44 -2.74 -21.31
CA THR A 3 -9.49 -4.19 -21.11
C THR A 3 -10.67 -4.52 -20.20
N PRO A 4 -11.58 -5.45 -20.56
CA PRO A 4 -12.67 -5.83 -19.69
C PRO A 4 -12.15 -6.28 -18.32
N TRP A 5 -12.83 -5.91 -17.23
CA TRP A 5 -12.43 -6.28 -15.86
C TRP A 5 -12.17 -7.79 -15.68
N PRO A 6 -13.01 -8.71 -16.21
CA PRO A 6 -12.73 -10.15 -16.13
C PRO A 6 -11.42 -10.56 -16.80
N THR A 7 -11.00 -9.86 -17.85
CA THR A 7 -9.74 -10.12 -18.55
C THR A 7 -8.54 -9.61 -17.74
N LYS A 8 -8.68 -8.49 -17.04
CA LYS A 8 -7.67 -7.96 -16.10
C LYS A 8 -7.43 -8.94 -14.95
N VAL A 9 -8.51 -9.37 -14.29
CA VAL A 9 -8.45 -10.35 -13.18
C VAL A 9 -7.78 -11.65 -13.65
N ARG A 10 -8.14 -12.16 -14.83
CA ARG A 10 -7.53 -13.38 -15.38
C ARG A 10 -6.04 -13.24 -15.64
N ARG A 11 -5.56 -12.08 -16.07
CA ARG A 11 -4.12 -11.83 -16.27
C ARG A 11 -3.36 -11.80 -14.96
N GLU A 12 -3.91 -11.14 -13.94
CA GLU A 12 -3.33 -11.11 -12.60
C GLU A 12 -3.32 -12.51 -11.98
N TRP A 13 -4.40 -13.28 -12.15
CA TRP A 13 -4.48 -14.66 -11.70
C TRP A 13 -3.48 -15.58 -12.43
N ALA A 14 -3.35 -15.44 -13.75
CA ALA A 14 -2.38 -16.19 -14.53
C ALA A 14 -0.94 -15.84 -14.12
N ALA A 15 -0.66 -14.58 -13.75
CA ALA A 15 0.66 -14.19 -13.25
C ALA A 15 0.97 -14.85 -11.89
N LEU A 16 -0.04 -14.93 -11.02
CA LEU A 16 0.00 -15.60 -9.72
C LEU A 16 0.23 -17.12 -9.84
N THR A 17 -0.45 -17.79 -10.77
CA THR A 17 -0.43 -19.26 -10.88
C THR A 17 0.46 -19.80 -12.00
N GLY A 18 1.10 -18.93 -12.79
CA GLY A 18 1.79 -19.30 -14.04
C GLY A 18 3.14 -20.00 -13.87
N GLY A 19 3.73 -19.98 -12.68
CA GLY A 19 5.02 -20.63 -12.36
C GLY A 19 5.94 -19.76 -11.50
N PRO A 20 7.11 -20.27 -11.06
CA PRO A 20 7.95 -19.62 -10.05
C PRO A 20 8.42 -18.22 -10.43
N VAL A 21 8.86 -18.03 -11.68
CA VAL A 21 9.35 -16.73 -12.18
C VAL A 21 8.20 -15.72 -12.30
N SER A 22 7.07 -16.14 -12.85
CA SER A 22 5.88 -15.31 -13.00
C SER A 22 5.34 -14.86 -11.64
N PHE A 23 5.23 -15.80 -10.69
CA PHE A 23 4.81 -15.53 -9.32
C PHE A 23 5.77 -14.55 -8.62
N SER A 24 7.08 -14.78 -8.72
CA SER A 24 8.08 -13.93 -8.07
C SER A 24 8.03 -12.49 -8.60
N TRP A 25 7.87 -12.34 -9.92
CA TRP A 25 7.73 -11.02 -10.54
C TRP A 25 6.41 -10.33 -10.16
N TRP A 26 5.32 -11.10 -10.10
CA TRP A 26 4.03 -10.60 -9.63
C TRP A 26 4.13 -10.12 -8.18
N LEU A 27 4.72 -10.93 -7.30
CA LEU A 27 4.89 -10.64 -5.88
C LEU A 27 5.75 -9.39 -5.67
N LEU A 28 6.86 -9.27 -6.39
CA LEU A 28 7.74 -8.11 -6.32
C LEU A 28 6.98 -6.82 -6.68
N ARG A 29 6.20 -6.85 -7.77
CA ARG A 29 5.39 -5.71 -8.20
C ARG A 29 4.28 -5.37 -7.20
N ALA A 30 3.61 -6.39 -6.66
CA ALA A 30 2.58 -6.21 -5.64
C ALA A 30 3.18 -5.61 -4.35
N LEU A 31 4.34 -6.09 -3.94
CA LEU A 31 5.07 -5.61 -2.76
C LEU A 31 5.50 -4.15 -2.92
N PHE A 32 6.13 -3.79 -4.05
CA PHE A 32 6.51 -2.40 -4.31
C PHE A 32 5.31 -1.45 -4.33
N ARG A 33 4.22 -1.82 -5.02
CA ARG A 33 3.01 -0.99 -5.05
C ARG A 33 2.43 -0.79 -3.66
N THR A 34 2.33 -1.88 -2.90
CA THR A 34 1.76 -1.87 -1.55
C THR A 34 2.64 -1.03 -0.62
N ALA A 35 3.95 -1.27 -0.61
CA ALA A 35 4.91 -0.51 0.20
C ALA A 35 4.90 0.98 -0.15
N PHE A 36 4.88 1.33 -1.44
CA PHE A 36 4.79 2.72 -1.89
C PHE A 36 3.50 3.38 -1.41
N THR A 37 2.36 2.70 -1.55
CA THR A 37 1.07 3.23 -1.11
C THR A 37 1.04 3.41 0.41
N VAL A 38 1.52 2.43 1.17
CA VAL A 38 1.64 2.51 2.64
C VAL A 38 2.58 3.64 3.06
N ALA A 39 3.68 3.89 2.34
CA ALA A 39 4.58 4.99 2.66
C ALA A 39 3.91 6.37 2.45
N VAL A 40 3.22 6.56 1.33
CA VAL A 40 2.52 7.82 1.02
C VAL A 40 1.40 8.09 2.03
N PHE A 41 0.52 7.11 2.24
CA PHE A 41 -0.57 7.25 3.21
C PHE A 41 -0.06 7.23 4.65
N GLY A 42 1.05 6.56 4.94
CA GLY A 42 1.74 6.58 6.22
C GLY A 42 2.16 7.99 6.58
N LEU A 43 2.80 8.71 5.66
CA LEU A 43 3.14 10.11 5.85
C LEU A 43 1.90 10.97 6.17
N MET A 44 0.80 10.77 5.43
CA MET A 44 -0.46 11.47 5.72
C MET A 44 -1.06 11.05 7.07
N GLY A 45 -0.95 9.78 7.44
CA GLY A 45 -1.39 9.25 8.73
C GLY A 45 -0.61 9.88 9.88
N PHE A 46 0.70 10.06 9.75
CA PHE A 46 1.49 10.77 10.75
C PHE A 46 1.04 12.23 10.91
N LEU A 47 0.77 12.94 9.81
CA LEU A 47 0.23 14.30 9.88
C LEU A 47 -1.12 14.39 10.60
N TYR A 48 -1.85 13.28 10.73
CA TYR A 48 -3.14 13.21 11.41
C TYR A 48 -3.02 12.70 12.86
N PHE A 49 -2.29 11.61 13.09
CA PHE A 49 -2.21 10.93 14.38
C PHE A 49 -1.11 11.48 15.29
N ASP A 50 0.04 11.88 14.73
CA ASP A 50 1.19 12.35 15.50
C ASP A 50 2.05 13.33 14.67
N PRO A 51 1.59 14.57 14.43
CA PRO A 51 2.38 15.58 13.73
C PRO A 51 3.75 15.87 14.40
N PRO A 52 3.85 15.94 15.75
CA PRO A 52 5.12 16.22 16.42
C PRO A 52 6.24 15.24 16.09
N VAL A 53 5.96 13.94 15.94
CA VAL A 53 7.02 12.97 15.64
C VAL A 53 7.65 13.21 14.26
N LEU A 54 6.86 13.60 13.26
CA LEU A 54 7.40 13.95 11.94
C LEU A 54 8.30 15.17 12.00
N GLN A 55 7.87 16.19 12.74
CA GLN A 55 8.66 17.40 12.90
C GLN A 55 9.97 17.11 13.64
N ALA A 56 9.92 16.32 14.72
CA ALA A 56 11.12 15.91 15.45
C ALA A 56 12.11 15.13 14.57
N VAL A 57 11.62 14.28 13.67
CA VAL A 57 12.48 13.56 12.70
C VAL A 57 13.03 14.52 11.64
N ALA A 58 12.22 15.44 11.12
CA ALA A 58 12.64 16.42 10.12
C ALA A 58 13.69 17.40 10.66
N ASP A 59 13.56 17.80 11.92
CA ASP A 59 14.49 18.69 12.63
C ASP A 59 15.75 17.96 13.13
N GLY A 60 15.82 16.62 12.93
CA GLY A 60 16.93 15.78 13.41
C GLY A 60 16.95 15.55 14.92
N ALA A 61 15.91 15.97 15.64
CA ALA A 61 15.74 15.77 17.08
C ALA A 61 15.36 14.33 17.44
N ALA A 62 14.82 13.56 16.49
CA ALA A 62 14.47 12.16 16.64
C ALA A 62 15.00 11.30 15.49
N SER A 63 15.31 10.03 15.76
CA SER A 63 15.68 9.05 14.73
C SER A 63 14.49 8.72 13.83
N PRO A 64 14.66 8.54 12.51
CA PRO A 64 13.59 8.08 11.62
C PRO A 64 12.93 6.75 12.05
N LEU A 65 13.63 5.92 12.84
CA LEU A 65 13.07 4.69 13.40
C LEU A 65 11.95 4.96 14.43
N SER A 66 11.87 6.15 15.02
CA SER A 66 10.78 6.53 15.93
C SER A 66 9.41 6.49 15.26
N LEU A 67 9.35 6.73 13.95
CA LEU A 67 8.14 6.59 13.15
C LEU A 67 7.56 5.17 13.25
N LEU A 68 8.42 4.16 13.18
CA LEU A 68 8.00 2.77 13.32
C LEU A 68 7.44 2.50 14.71
N VAL A 69 8.08 3.04 15.75
CA VAL A 69 7.61 2.91 17.13
C VAL A 69 6.19 3.45 17.25
N VAL A 70 5.93 4.67 16.76
CA VAL A 70 4.61 5.30 16.78
C VAL A 70 3.56 4.44 16.07
N VAL A 71 3.90 3.86 14.92
CA VAL A 71 2.99 2.94 14.20
C VAL A 71 2.65 1.72 15.06
N PHE A 72 3.63 1.11 15.71
CA PHE A 72 3.40 -0.11 16.53
C PHE A 72 2.76 0.18 17.90
N THR A 73 2.92 1.38 18.44
CA THR A 73 2.33 1.77 19.74
C THR A 73 0.97 2.45 19.61
N THR A 74 0.55 2.80 18.39
CA THR A 74 -0.75 3.45 18.11
C THR A 74 -1.67 2.52 17.32
N PRO A 75 -2.55 1.74 17.99
CA PRO A 75 -3.35 0.71 17.33
C PRO A 75 -4.22 1.23 16.18
N ALA A 76 -4.77 2.44 16.32
CA ALA A 76 -5.57 3.08 15.27
C ALA A 76 -4.74 3.36 14.01
N PHE A 77 -3.49 3.76 14.18
CA PHE A 77 -2.60 4.05 13.06
C PHE A 77 -2.12 2.76 12.39
N ALA A 78 -1.76 1.73 13.17
CA ALA A 78 -1.48 0.40 12.64
C ALA A 78 -2.67 -0.15 11.84
N GLY A 79 -3.89 -0.02 12.38
CA GLY A 79 -5.12 -0.44 11.70
C GLY A 79 -5.36 0.30 10.39
N PHE A 80 -5.16 1.63 10.39
CA PHE A 80 -5.23 2.43 9.17
C PHE A 80 -4.24 1.95 8.10
N LEU A 81 -2.96 1.74 8.46
CA LEU A 81 -1.96 1.29 7.49
C LEU A 81 -2.22 -0.14 7.00
N ALA A 82 -2.72 -1.01 7.88
CA ALA A 82 -3.13 -2.36 7.50
C ALA A 82 -4.27 -2.33 6.47
N LEU A 83 -5.28 -1.47 6.66
CA LEU A 83 -6.36 -1.29 5.70
C LEU A 83 -5.83 -0.77 4.36
N VAL A 84 -4.98 0.26 4.38
CA VAL A 84 -4.34 0.80 3.16
C VAL A 84 -3.54 -0.27 2.43
N ALA A 85 -2.78 -1.10 3.15
CA ALA A 85 -2.00 -2.19 2.58
C ALA A 85 -2.90 -3.21 1.87
N VAL A 86 -3.99 -3.61 2.52
CA VAL A 86 -4.98 -4.54 1.93
C VAL A 86 -5.61 -3.94 0.67
N LEU A 87 -6.04 -2.68 0.71
CA LEU A 87 -6.64 -2.01 -0.45
C LEU A 87 -5.64 -1.88 -1.60
N ALA A 88 -4.39 -1.50 -1.32
CA ALA A 88 -3.33 -1.39 -2.32
C ALA A 88 -2.97 -2.74 -2.93
N PHE A 89 -3.00 -3.81 -2.14
CA PHE A 89 -2.76 -5.17 -2.59
C PHE A 89 -3.88 -5.66 -3.52
N VAL A 90 -5.15 -5.43 -3.14
CA VAL A 90 -6.33 -5.90 -3.88
C VAL A 90 -6.68 -5.01 -5.08
N MET A 91 -6.19 -3.77 -5.16
CA MET A 91 -6.48 -2.79 -6.22
C MET A 91 -6.49 -3.36 -7.67
N PRO A 92 -5.57 -4.23 -8.11
CA PRO A 92 -5.60 -4.79 -9.47
C PRO A 92 -6.81 -5.66 -9.77
N PHE A 93 -7.41 -6.24 -8.73
CA PHE A 93 -8.59 -7.09 -8.83
C PHE A 93 -9.88 -6.29 -8.76
N LEU A 94 -9.83 -5.00 -8.40
CA LEU A 94 -11.01 -4.17 -8.34
C LEU A 94 -11.50 -3.78 -9.75
N PRO A 95 -12.83 -3.67 -9.94
CA PRO A 95 -13.41 -3.16 -11.17
C PRO A 95 -12.93 -1.73 -11.42
N ASP A 96 -12.55 -1.46 -12.66
CA ASP A 96 -12.28 -0.10 -13.08
C ASP A 96 -13.60 0.67 -13.04
N ARG A 97 -13.57 1.90 -12.50
CA ARG A 97 -14.75 2.78 -12.53
C ARG A 97 -15.19 2.99 -13.98
N ASP A 98 -16.45 2.73 -14.26
CA ASP A 98 -17.06 3.05 -15.55
C ASP A 98 -17.23 4.59 -15.62
N PRO A 99 -16.57 5.31 -16.54
CA PRO A 99 -16.65 6.76 -16.62
C PRO A 99 -17.98 7.26 -17.24
N HIS A 100 -18.87 6.34 -17.59
CA HIS A 100 -20.17 6.63 -18.23
C HIS A 100 -21.38 6.31 -17.36
N ALA A 101 -21.16 5.98 -16.08
CA ALA A 101 -22.22 5.77 -15.08
C ALA A 101 -22.58 7.09 -14.37
#